data_AF-A0A355S0X1-F1
#
_entry.id   AF-A0A355S0X1-F1
#
_cell.length_a   1.000
_cell.length_b   1.000
_cell.length_c   1.000
_cell.angle_alpha   90.00
_cell.angle_beta   90.00
_cell.angle_gamma   90.00
#
_symmetry.space_group_name_H-M   'P 1'
#
loop_
_entity.id
_entity.type
_entity.pdbx_description
1 polymer ?
#
loop_
_entity_poly.entity_id
_entity_poly.type
_entity_poly.pdbx_seq_one_letter_code
_entity_poly.pdbx_strand_id
1 'polypeptide(L)'
;MNSKEKSRFIAESLAEITDTHSRQFIKENKKLLRSLFKKQDTKKYTEVVSNEIAELVHVMSEWEQKSFDELGGLSPKQYYSSLNDFDDMLELIAQIIEKCKGSLPPLLTEAIKNLREKFSDKIVMKLNSIIPNESLKLDTVQKAELKIAELTASEKFVDPMSKLLFRFDKSTDDETVEYIMKVLKSIGKPSIPCLIAVCEKNGHKGIVYANSLKTLADIASENKSEEIYKYLKECFRKSDEKVIEAMALGLYGDGRAVTAIRTYVERNIPNMNETKYSMFRDIITRLGGIVSDLDDEYISCHNY
;
A
#
# COMPACT_ATOMS: atom_id res chain seq x y z
N MET A 1 -28.70 21.53 2.40
CA MET A 1 -28.24 20.15 2.23
C MET A 1 -27.88 19.55 3.58
N ASN A 2 -28.28 18.30 3.83
CA ASN A 2 -27.86 17.53 5.00
C ASN A 2 -26.39 17.08 4.87
N SER A 3 -25.80 16.51 5.93
CA SER A 3 -24.39 16.10 5.97
C SER A 3 -24.01 15.12 4.85
N LYS A 4 -24.89 14.16 4.57
CA LYS A 4 -24.70 13.14 3.53
C LYS A 4 -24.67 13.74 2.12
N GLU A 5 -25.57 14.69 1.86
CA GLU A 5 -25.61 15.42 0.58
C GLU A 5 -24.34 16.25 0.37
N LYS A 6 -23.86 16.94 1.41
CA LYS A 6 -22.60 17.71 1.35
C LYS A 6 -21.40 16.81 1.11
N SER A 7 -21.34 15.66 1.80
CA SER A 7 -20.29 14.65 1.61
C SER A 7 -20.27 14.09 0.19
N ARG A 8 -21.45 13.80 -0.38
CA ARG A 8 -21.57 13.36 -1.78
C ARG A 8 -21.07 14.42 -2.75
N PHE A 9 -21.50 15.67 -2.56
CA PHE A 9 -21.06 16.79 -3.41
C PHE A 9 -19.54 16.93 -3.41
N ILE A 10 -18.92 16.90 -2.23
CA ILE A 10 -17.46 16.96 -2.10
C ILE A 10 -16.79 15.84 -2.90
N ALA A 11 -17.26 14.61 -2.75
CA ALA A 11 -16.66 13.47 -3.46
C ALA A 11 -16.86 13.55 -4.99
N GLU A 12 -18.00 14.09 -5.46
CA GLU A 12 -18.26 14.30 -6.89
C GLU A 12 -17.42 15.43 -7.48
N SER A 13 -17.37 16.57 -6.81
CA SER A 13 -16.55 17.72 -7.22
C SER A 13 -15.07 17.38 -7.22
N LEU A 14 -14.60 16.63 -6.22
CA LEU A 14 -13.24 16.12 -6.18
C LEU A 14 -12.95 15.14 -7.33
N ALA A 15 -13.85 14.19 -7.58
CA ALA A 15 -13.69 13.26 -8.70
C ALA A 15 -13.58 14.03 -10.02
N GLU A 16 -14.42 15.05 -10.25
CA GLU A 16 -14.39 15.86 -11.46
C GLU A 16 -13.05 16.58 -11.67
N ILE A 17 -12.50 17.23 -10.64
CA ILE A 17 -11.23 17.95 -10.79
C ILE A 17 -10.06 16.99 -11.02
N THR A 18 -10.03 15.85 -10.34
CA THR A 18 -8.95 14.86 -10.47
C THR A 18 -9.01 14.14 -11.81
N ASP A 19 -10.20 13.80 -12.30
CA ASP A 19 -10.42 13.22 -13.63
C ASP A 19 -10.02 14.19 -14.74
N THR A 20 -10.41 15.47 -14.61
CA THR A 20 -10.09 16.51 -15.59
C THR A 20 -8.58 16.68 -15.70
N HIS A 21 -7.89 16.80 -14.55
CA HIS A 21 -6.44 16.91 -14.50
C HIS A 21 -5.75 15.68 -15.12
N SER A 22 -6.14 14.48 -14.71
CA SER A 22 -5.57 13.21 -15.22
C SER A 22 -5.74 13.09 -16.74
N ARG A 23 -6.92 13.45 -17.28
CA ARG A 23 -7.18 13.42 -18.73
C ARG A 23 -6.32 14.44 -19.47
N GLN A 24 -6.12 15.62 -18.91
CA GLN A 24 -5.26 16.64 -19.49
C GLN A 24 -3.80 16.18 -19.52
N PHE A 25 -3.28 15.67 -18.40
CA PHE A 25 -1.93 15.10 -18.32
C PHE A 25 -1.69 14.00 -19.36
N ILE A 26 -2.60 13.03 -19.45
CA ILE A 26 -2.49 11.93 -20.43
C ILE A 26 -2.51 12.48 -21.86
N LYS A 27 -3.34 13.47 -22.15
CA LYS A 27 -3.45 14.08 -23.48
C LYS A 27 -2.16 14.79 -23.87
N GLU A 28 -1.59 15.59 -22.96
CA GLU A 28 -0.37 16.37 -23.19
C GLU A 28 0.87 15.47 -23.27
N ASN A 29 0.93 14.40 -22.48
CA ASN A 29 2.10 13.52 -22.36
C ASN A 29 1.99 12.23 -23.19
N LYS A 30 0.93 12.04 -23.98
CA LYS A 30 0.66 10.80 -24.74
C LYS A 30 1.85 10.26 -25.54
N LYS A 31 2.57 11.13 -26.25
CA LYS A 31 3.74 10.75 -27.07
C LYS A 31 4.93 10.36 -26.20
N LEU A 32 5.18 11.11 -25.14
CA LEU A 32 6.25 10.86 -24.19
C LEU A 32 6.04 9.51 -23.49
N LEU A 33 4.87 9.29 -22.88
CA LEU A 33 4.56 8.05 -22.16
C LEU A 33 4.69 6.80 -23.05
N ARG A 34 4.21 6.87 -24.30
CA ARG A 34 4.37 5.78 -25.28
C ARG A 34 5.84 5.49 -25.60
N SER A 35 6.65 6.55 -25.76
CA SER A 35 8.08 6.42 -26.02
C SER A 35 8.82 5.78 -24.84
N LEU A 36 8.53 6.21 -23.62
CA LEU A 36 9.12 5.66 -22.40
C LEU A 36 8.78 4.18 -22.24
N PHE A 37 7.51 3.81 -22.47
CA PHE A 37 7.08 2.41 -22.41
C PHE A 37 7.80 1.54 -23.45
N LYS A 38 7.90 2.01 -24.71
CA LYS A 38 8.61 1.28 -25.76
C LYS A 38 10.10 1.10 -25.46
N LYS A 39 10.72 2.09 -24.83
CA LYS A 39 12.14 2.06 -24.43
C LYS A 39 12.38 1.34 -23.10
N GLN A 40 11.33 0.91 -22.41
CA GLN A 40 11.39 0.39 -21.04
C GLN A 40 12.18 1.31 -20.09
N ASP A 41 12.08 2.62 -20.30
CA ASP A 41 12.77 3.63 -19.49
C ASP A 41 11.97 3.87 -18.19
N THR A 42 12.06 2.91 -17.28
CA THR A 42 11.31 2.88 -16.02
C THR A 42 11.69 4.04 -15.10
N LYS A 43 12.95 4.46 -15.11
CA LYS A 43 13.43 5.60 -14.29
C LYS A 43 12.73 6.89 -14.70
N LYS A 44 12.76 7.22 -15.99
CA LYS A 44 12.14 8.44 -16.48
C LYS A 44 10.61 8.37 -16.44
N TYR A 45 10.03 7.19 -16.67
CA TYR A 45 8.60 6.99 -16.46
C TYR A 45 8.19 7.31 -15.01
N THR A 46 8.95 6.81 -14.04
CA THR A 46 8.71 7.06 -12.61
C THR A 46 8.82 8.54 -12.28
N GLU A 47 9.83 9.24 -12.82
CA GLU A 47 10.02 10.68 -12.64
C GLU A 47 8.81 11.48 -13.15
N VAL A 48 8.36 11.19 -14.38
CA VAL A 48 7.21 11.87 -15.00
C VAL A 48 5.93 11.65 -14.19
N VAL A 49 5.67 10.41 -13.77
CA VAL A 49 4.48 10.08 -12.96
C VAL A 49 4.58 10.71 -11.56
N SER A 50 5.77 10.78 -10.97
CA SER A 50 5.96 11.40 -9.64
C SER A 50 5.68 12.90 -9.67
N ASN A 51 6.12 13.59 -10.74
CA ASN A 51 5.82 15.01 -10.92
C ASN A 51 4.32 15.25 -11.10
N GLU A 52 3.63 14.41 -11.88
CA GLU A 52 2.17 14.49 -12.03
C GLU A 52 1.43 14.31 -10.70
N ILE A 53 1.87 13.36 -9.86
CA ILE A 53 1.28 13.17 -8.53
C ILE A 53 1.44 14.44 -7.67
N ALA A 54 2.60 15.10 -7.75
CA ALA A 54 2.84 16.34 -7.01
C ALA A 54 1.94 17.51 -7.51
N GLU A 55 1.75 17.62 -8.82
CA GLU A 55 0.84 18.61 -9.41
C GLU A 55 -0.63 18.35 -9.02
N LEU A 56 -1.07 17.09 -9.06
CA LEU A 56 -2.42 16.70 -8.63
C LEU A 56 -2.68 17.08 -7.16
N VAL A 57 -1.68 16.88 -6.29
CA VAL A 57 -1.75 17.31 -4.88
C VAL A 57 -1.96 18.83 -4.78
N HIS A 58 -1.29 19.62 -5.63
CA HIS A 58 -1.46 21.07 -5.67
C HIS A 58 -2.88 21.46 -6.14
N VAL A 59 -3.39 20.81 -7.19
CA VAL A 59 -4.75 21.01 -7.70
C VAL A 59 -5.81 20.70 -6.64
N MET A 60 -5.66 19.60 -5.91
CA MET A 60 -6.55 19.25 -4.81
C MET A 60 -6.50 20.31 -3.70
N SER A 61 -5.32 20.76 -3.30
CA SER A 61 -5.14 21.80 -2.28
C SER A 61 -5.80 23.14 -2.66
N GLU A 62 -5.71 23.55 -3.93
CA GLU A 62 -6.40 24.75 -4.42
C GLU A 62 -7.92 24.58 -4.40
N TRP A 63 -8.42 23.42 -4.84
CA TRP A 63 -9.85 23.11 -4.80
C TRP A 63 -10.39 23.09 -3.36
N GLU A 64 -9.62 22.58 -2.38
CA GLU A 64 -10.02 22.55 -0.97
C GLU A 64 -10.27 23.94 -0.37
N GLN A 65 -9.77 25.01 -1.00
CA GLN A 65 -9.93 26.39 -0.56
C GLN A 65 -11.05 27.15 -1.26
N LYS A 66 -11.61 26.61 -2.35
CA LYS A 66 -12.71 27.26 -3.09
C LYS A 66 -14.02 27.10 -2.32
N SER A 67 -14.78 28.18 -2.19
CA SER A 67 -16.13 28.14 -1.61
C SER A 67 -17.15 27.58 -2.60
N PHE A 68 -18.13 26.85 -2.10
CA PHE A 68 -19.22 26.29 -2.90
C PHE A 68 -20.59 26.59 -2.26
N ASP A 69 -21.57 26.93 -3.09
CA ASP A 69 -22.93 27.23 -2.63
C ASP A 69 -23.61 25.99 -2.03
N GLU A 70 -23.32 24.80 -2.56
CA GLU A 70 -23.78 23.50 -2.07
C GLU A 70 -23.32 23.21 -0.63
N LEU A 71 -22.18 23.80 -0.23
CA LEU A 71 -21.66 23.72 1.14
C LEU A 71 -22.18 24.86 2.04
N GLY A 72 -22.99 25.76 1.50
CA GLY A 72 -23.48 26.96 2.19
C GLY A 72 -22.48 28.11 2.17
N GLY A 73 -21.72 28.25 1.08
CA GLY A 73 -20.65 29.25 0.93
C GLY A 73 -19.33 28.86 1.60
N LEU A 74 -19.27 27.67 2.22
CA LEU A 74 -18.04 27.13 2.80
C LEU A 74 -17.14 26.52 1.73
N SER A 75 -15.83 26.54 1.97
CA SER A 75 -14.89 25.69 1.25
C SER A 75 -14.83 24.27 1.83
N PRO A 76 -14.35 23.26 1.08
CA PRO A 76 -14.14 21.92 1.61
C PRO A 76 -13.31 21.91 2.90
N LYS A 77 -12.21 22.68 2.95
CA LYS A 77 -11.40 22.87 4.16
C LYS A 77 -12.22 23.32 5.37
N GLN A 78 -13.07 24.33 5.17
CA GLN A 78 -13.93 24.85 6.23
C GLN A 78 -14.99 23.83 6.64
N TYR A 79 -15.54 23.09 5.67
CA TYR A 79 -16.50 22.03 5.95
C TYR A 79 -15.87 20.89 6.76
N TYR A 80 -14.67 20.41 6.42
CA TYR A 80 -13.97 19.38 7.19
C TYR A 80 -13.78 19.79 8.65
N SER A 81 -13.41 21.05 8.87
CA SER A 81 -13.22 21.62 10.21
C SER A 81 -14.53 21.71 11.01
N SER A 82 -15.68 21.72 10.32
CA SER A 82 -17.00 21.70 10.96
C SER A 82 -17.47 20.29 11.38
N LEU A 83 -16.82 19.23 10.87
CA LEU A 83 -17.16 17.84 11.17
C LEU A 83 -16.72 17.46 12.58
N ASN A 84 -17.68 17.52 13.51
CA ASN A 84 -17.45 17.24 14.93
C ASN A 84 -17.83 15.83 15.36
N ASP A 85 -18.53 15.09 14.50
CA ASP A 85 -18.88 13.68 14.71
C ASP A 85 -18.06 12.76 13.81
N PHE A 86 -17.71 11.59 14.35
CA PHE A 86 -16.91 10.60 13.64
C PHE A 86 -17.69 9.93 12.50
N ASP A 87 -18.98 9.69 12.65
CA ASP A 87 -19.76 9.00 11.62
C ASP A 87 -20.00 9.92 10.40
N ASP A 88 -20.11 11.24 10.61
CA ASP A 88 -20.11 12.23 9.52
C ASP A 88 -18.79 12.20 8.72
N MET A 89 -17.64 12.14 9.41
CA MET A 89 -16.34 12.05 8.73
C MET A 89 -16.16 10.71 8.02
N LEU A 90 -16.63 9.63 8.64
CA LEU A 90 -16.62 8.30 8.04
C LEU A 90 -17.44 8.27 6.74
N GLU A 91 -18.63 8.86 6.72
CA GLU A 91 -19.45 8.98 5.52
C GLU A 91 -18.74 9.77 4.42
N LEU A 92 -18.13 10.91 4.76
CA LEU A 92 -17.35 11.70 3.79
C LEU A 92 -16.24 10.86 3.14
N ILE A 93 -15.46 10.13 3.95
CA ILE A 93 -14.35 9.33 3.44
C ILE A 93 -14.88 8.16 2.61
N ALA A 94 -15.99 7.52 3.01
CA ALA A 94 -16.62 6.46 2.24
C ALA A 94 -17.06 6.96 0.85
N GLN A 95 -17.69 8.14 0.77
CA GLN A 95 -18.07 8.76 -0.51
C GLN A 95 -16.84 9.03 -1.40
N ILE A 96 -15.73 9.52 -0.81
CA ILE A 96 -14.49 9.78 -1.56
C ILE A 96 -13.84 8.47 -2.04
N ILE A 97 -13.81 7.41 -1.21
CA ILE A 97 -13.28 6.11 -1.63
C ILE A 97 -14.07 5.57 -2.83
N GLU A 98 -15.39 5.67 -2.79
CA GLU A 98 -16.28 5.20 -3.86
C GLU A 98 -16.03 5.94 -5.19
N LYS A 99 -15.87 7.26 -5.15
CA LYS A 99 -15.80 8.11 -6.36
C LYS A 99 -14.39 8.41 -6.85
N CYS A 100 -13.42 8.50 -5.94
CA CYS A 100 -12.05 8.96 -6.21
C CYS A 100 -10.99 7.87 -6.02
N LYS A 101 -11.39 6.59 -5.92
CA LYS A 101 -10.48 5.43 -5.72
C LYS A 101 -9.55 5.60 -4.51
N GLY A 102 -10.02 6.30 -3.48
CA GLY A 102 -9.29 6.49 -2.22
C GLY A 102 -8.20 7.57 -2.23
N SER A 103 -8.08 8.38 -3.29
CA SER A 103 -7.21 9.57 -3.26
C SER A 103 -7.83 10.63 -2.36
N LEU A 104 -7.20 10.89 -1.20
CA LEU A 104 -7.67 11.89 -0.26
C LEU A 104 -6.95 13.23 -0.47
N PRO A 105 -7.69 14.35 -0.45
CA PRO A 105 -7.09 15.68 -0.46
C PRO A 105 -6.16 15.90 0.74
N PRO A 106 -5.11 16.74 0.59
CA PRO A 106 -4.14 17.00 1.65
C PRO A 106 -4.74 17.57 2.95
N LEU A 107 -5.62 18.57 2.87
CA LEU A 107 -6.15 19.21 4.08
C LEU A 107 -7.19 18.32 4.78
N LEU A 108 -7.94 17.50 4.05
CA LEU A 108 -8.75 16.42 4.66
C LEU A 108 -7.86 15.41 5.40
N THR A 109 -6.74 15.02 4.80
CA THR A 109 -5.78 14.10 5.43
C THR A 109 -5.23 14.67 6.74
N GLU A 110 -4.89 15.95 6.76
CA GLU A 110 -4.47 16.68 7.96
C GLU A 110 -5.59 16.73 9.01
N ALA A 111 -6.82 17.04 8.60
CA ALA A 111 -7.98 17.07 9.49
C ALA A 111 -8.19 15.71 10.18
N ILE A 112 -8.08 14.59 9.45
CA ILE A 112 -8.20 13.23 10.01
C ILE A 112 -7.09 12.95 11.02
N LYS A 113 -5.84 13.31 10.72
CA LYS A 113 -4.71 13.12 11.65
C LYS A 113 -4.94 13.82 12.99
N ASN A 114 -5.51 15.01 12.96
CA ASN A 114 -5.84 15.79 14.16
C ASN A 114 -6.94 15.16 15.02
N LEU A 115 -7.65 14.13 14.52
CA LEU A 115 -8.65 13.39 15.28
C LEU A 115 -8.11 12.22 16.10
N ARG A 116 -6.81 11.89 15.95
CA ARG A 116 -6.17 10.70 16.54
C ARG A 116 -6.52 10.51 18.01
N GLU A 117 -6.43 11.56 18.82
CA GLU A 117 -6.70 11.49 20.26
C GLU A 117 -8.21 11.51 20.56
N LYS A 118 -8.96 12.34 19.84
CA LYS A 118 -10.40 12.58 20.09
C LYS A 118 -11.26 11.33 19.88
N PHE A 119 -10.97 10.51 18.87
CA PHE A 119 -11.81 9.37 18.50
C PHE A 119 -11.13 8.01 18.61
N SER A 120 -9.99 7.92 19.30
CA SER A 120 -9.20 6.68 19.40
C SER A 120 -10.04 5.46 19.78
N ASP A 121 -10.86 5.56 20.84
CA ASP A 121 -11.66 4.43 21.32
C ASP A 121 -12.84 4.11 20.39
N LYS A 122 -13.45 5.12 19.76
CA LYS A 122 -14.51 4.93 18.74
C LYS A 122 -13.95 4.22 17.50
N ILE A 123 -12.73 4.58 17.06
CA ILE A 123 -12.02 3.88 15.97
C ILE A 123 -11.77 2.43 16.36
N VAL A 124 -11.22 2.15 17.55
CA VAL A 124 -11.00 0.77 18.03
C VAL A 124 -12.30 -0.04 18.02
N MET A 125 -13.40 0.54 18.50
CA MET A 125 -14.71 -0.12 18.50
C MET A 125 -15.19 -0.47 17.08
N LYS A 126 -15.07 0.46 16.14
CA LYS A 126 -15.44 0.25 14.73
C LYS A 126 -14.57 -0.83 14.08
N LEU A 127 -13.24 -0.74 14.24
CA LEU A 127 -12.29 -1.74 13.72
C LEU A 127 -12.58 -3.16 14.24
N ASN A 128 -12.92 -3.30 15.53
CA ASN A 128 -13.30 -4.61 16.09
C ASN A 128 -14.63 -5.15 15.54
N SER A 129 -15.48 -4.27 15.02
CA SER A 129 -16.79 -4.59 14.46
C SER A 129 -16.74 -4.88 12.96
N ILE A 130 -15.57 -4.77 12.31
CA ILE A 130 -15.41 -5.14 10.90
C ILE A 130 -15.69 -6.64 10.73
N ILE A 131 -16.66 -6.93 9.86
CA ILE A 131 -17.04 -8.27 9.44
C ILE A 131 -17.01 -8.27 7.91
N PRO A 132 -16.01 -8.92 7.29
CA PRO A 132 -15.97 -9.09 5.84
C PRO A 132 -17.21 -9.80 5.33
N ASN A 133 -17.59 -9.55 4.08
CA ASN A 133 -18.71 -10.28 3.46
C ASN A 133 -18.36 -11.76 3.19
N GLU A 134 -19.30 -12.52 2.63
CA GLU A 134 -19.11 -13.95 2.32
C GLU A 134 -17.94 -14.24 1.37
N SER A 135 -17.54 -13.25 0.56
CA SER A 135 -16.38 -13.32 -0.33
C SER A 135 -15.09 -12.78 0.32
N LEU A 136 -15.09 -12.60 1.65
CA LEU A 136 -13.99 -12.03 2.44
C LEU A 136 -13.57 -10.63 1.99
N LYS A 137 -14.48 -9.86 1.40
CA LYS A 137 -14.23 -8.48 0.96
C LYS A 137 -14.75 -7.47 1.95
N LEU A 138 -14.04 -6.35 2.03
CA LEU A 138 -14.48 -5.17 2.77
C LEU A 138 -15.43 -4.32 1.92
N ASP A 139 -16.50 -3.82 2.53
CA ASP A 139 -17.32 -2.79 1.92
C ASP A 139 -16.65 -1.40 1.99
N THR A 140 -17.25 -0.40 1.33
CA THR A 140 -16.70 0.96 1.27
C THR A 140 -16.59 1.63 2.64
N VAL A 141 -17.54 1.37 3.55
CA VAL A 141 -17.53 1.95 4.90
C VAL A 141 -16.39 1.35 5.71
N GLN A 142 -16.21 0.03 5.65
CA GLN A 142 -15.10 -0.67 6.30
C GLN A 142 -13.74 -0.21 5.75
N LYS A 143 -13.63 0.01 4.43
CA LYS A 143 -12.43 0.61 3.82
C LYS A 143 -12.17 2.02 4.35
N ALA A 144 -13.22 2.82 4.56
CA ALA A 144 -13.10 4.15 5.17
C ALA A 144 -12.65 4.08 6.63
N GLU A 145 -13.15 3.13 7.42
CA GLU A 145 -12.69 2.88 8.80
C GLU A 145 -11.20 2.57 8.84
N LEU A 146 -10.72 1.69 7.94
CA LEU A 146 -9.30 1.38 7.81
C LEU A 146 -8.49 2.58 7.31
N LYS A 147 -9.04 3.41 6.42
CA LYS A 147 -8.33 4.62 5.95
C LYS A 147 -8.13 5.63 7.08
N ILE A 148 -9.13 5.81 7.94
CA ILE A 148 -8.98 6.65 9.15
C ILE A 148 -7.93 6.05 10.09
N ALA A 149 -7.96 4.73 10.31
CA ALA A 149 -6.97 4.05 11.14
C ALA A 149 -5.54 4.17 10.59
N GLU A 150 -5.37 4.09 9.27
CA GLU A 150 -4.09 4.29 8.57
C GLU A 150 -3.53 5.69 8.86
N LEU A 151 -4.37 6.72 8.75
CA LEU A 151 -3.96 8.11 8.92
C LEU A 151 -3.70 8.48 10.38
N THR A 152 -4.40 7.84 11.32
CA THR A 152 -4.25 8.11 12.75
C THR A 152 -3.23 7.20 13.44
N ALA A 153 -2.85 6.07 12.84
CA ALA A 153 -1.69 5.25 13.19
C ALA A 153 -1.48 5.03 14.71
N SER A 154 -2.51 4.53 15.40
CA SER A 154 -2.41 4.22 16.83
C SER A 154 -2.00 2.76 17.04
N GLU A 155 -1.09 2.49 17.97
CA GLU A 155 -0.70 1.12 18.36
C GLU A 155 -1.88 0.29 18.86
N LYS A 156 -2.92 0.94 19.40
CA LYS A 156 -4.17 0.28 19.81
C LYS A 156 -4.86 -0.47 18.67
N PHE A 157 -4.55 -0.15 17.41
CA PHE A 157 -5.18 -0.77 16.25
C PHE A 157 -4.51 -2.09 15.86
N VAL A 158 -3.33 -2.43 16.41
CA VAL A 158 -2.62 -3.68 16.07
C VAL A 158 -3.47 -4.90 16.38
N ASP A 159 -4.12 -4.96 17.54
CA ASP A 159 -4.96 -6.10 17.94
C ASP A 159 -6.21 -6.28 17.04
N PRO A 160 -7.01 -5.24 16.76
CA PRO A 160 -8.08 -5.33 15.76
C PRO A 160 -7.60 -5.81 14.39
N MET A 161 -6.49 -5.28 13.89
CA MET A 161 -5.93 -5.68 12.59
C MET A 161 -5.46 -7.13 12.59
N SER A 162 -4.82 -7.56 13.68
CA SER A 162 -4.43 -8.95 13.89
C SER A 162 -5.63 -9.87 13.78
N LYS A 163 -6.67 -9.63 14.60
CA LYS A 163 -7.91 -10.43 14.61
C LYS A 163 -8.54 -10.53 13.23
N LEU A 164 -8.53 -9.43 12.46
CA LEU A 164 -9.06 -9.41 11.11
C LEU A 164 -8.22 -10.27 10.15
N LEU A 165 -6.88 -10.14 10.17
CA LEU A 165 -5.98 -11.00 9.37
C LEU A 165 -6.08 -12.47 9.76
N PHE A 166 -6.32 -12.79 11.02
CA PHE A 166 -6.53 -14.16 11.48
C PHE A 166 -7.84 -14.77 10.97
N ARG A 167 -8.80 -13.98 10.46
CA ARG A 167 -10.01 -14.50 9.81
C ARG A 167 -9.82 -14.77 8.32
N PHE A 168 -8.82 -14.16 7.70
CA PHE A 168 -8.56 -14.30 6.28
C PHE A 168 -7.75 -15.56 5.95
N ASP A 169 -7.91 -16.00 4.70
CA ASP A 169 -7.24 -17.16 4.14
C ASP A 169 -6.77 -16.87 2.71
N LYS A 170 -6.40 -17.93 1.97
CA LYS A 170 -5.89 -17.82 0.60
C LYS A 170 -6.90 -17.28 -0.43
N SER A 171 -8.19 -17.25 -0.11
CA SER A 171 -9.27 -16.78 -0.98
C SER A 171 -9.59 -15.29 -0.83
N THR A 172 -9.02 -14.65 0.21
CA THR A 172 -9.14 -13.21 0.41
C THR A 172 -8.52 -12.44 -0.75
N ASP A 173 -9.19 -11.38 -1.18
CA ASP A 173 -8.69 -10.54 -2.26
C ASP A 173 -7.53 -9.63 -1.80
N ASP A 174 -6.67 -9.27 -2.74
CA ASP A 174 -5.46 -8.48 -2.46
C ASP A 174 -5.79 -7.06 -1.96
N GLU A 175 -6.87 -6.44 -2.46
CA GLU A 175 -7.27 -5.08 -2.07
C GLU A 175 -7.62 -5.03 -0.57
N THR A 176 -8.41 -6.00 -0.09
CA THR A 176 -8.76 -6.14 1.33
C THR A 176 -7.52 -6.27 2.21
N VAL A 177 -6.56 -7.11 1.81
CA VAL A 177 -5.31 -7.29 2.57
C VAL A 177 -4.48 -6.00 2.54
N GLU A 178 -4.42 -5.32 1.39
CA GLU A 178 -3.66 -4.08 1.23
C GLU A 178 -4.13 -2.97 2.19
N TYR A 179 -5.44 -2.77 2.36
CA TYR A 179 -5.95 -1.79 3.32
C TYR A 179 -5.46 -2.05 4.75
N ILE A 180 -5.46 -3.31 5.19
CA ILE A 180 -5.01 -3.67 6.53
C ILE A 180 -3.51 -3.51 6.68
N MET A 181 -2.74 -3.88 5.64
CA MET A 181 -1.29 -3.73 5.65
C MET A 181 -0.86 -2.27 5.66
N LYS A 182 -1.61 -1.37 5.01
CA LYS A 182 -1.39 0.08 5.10
C LYS A 182 -1.54 0.57 6.54
N VAL A 183 -2.57 0.12 7.26
CA VAL A 183 -2.73 0.45 8.69
C VAL A 183 -1.54 -0.05 9.52
N LEU A 184 -1.18 -1.33 9.40
CA LEU A 184 -0.06 -1.91 10.14
C LEU A 184 1.28 -1.25 9.81
N LYS A 185 1.49 -0.88 8.54
CA LYS A 185 2.67 -0.13 8.08
C LYS A 185 2.72 1.27 8.70
N SER A 186 1.62 2.01 8.70
CA SER A 186 1.55 3.34 9.30
C SER A 186 1.79 3.33 10.81
N ILE A 187 1.40 2.26 11.51
CA ILE A 187 1.72 2.05 12.93
C ILE A 187 3.22 1.77 13.13
N GLY A 188 3.84 1.02 12.22
CA GLY A 188 5.28 0.75 12.23
C GLY A 188 5.68 -0.39 13.17
N LYS A 189 6.81 -0.21 13.88
CA LYS A 189 7.47 -1.25 14.71
C LYS A 189 6.53 -2.05 15.64
N PRO A 190 5.51 -1.45 16.30
CA PRO A 190 4.57 -2.19 17.14
C PRO A 190 3.79 -3.31 16.40
N SER A 191 3.68 -3.22 15.08
CA SER A 191 3.01 -4.23 14.24
C SER A 191 3.85 -5.50 14.00
N ILE A 192 5.17 -5.45 14.22
CA ILE A 192 6.11 -6.55 13.88
C ILE A 192 5.71 -7.90 14.51
N PRO A 193 5.44 -8.00 15.83
CA PRO A 193 5.08 -9.29 16.43
C PRO A 193 3.82 -9.91 15.84
N CYS A 194 2.81 -9.08 15.53
CA CYS A 194 1.59 -9.53 14.87
C CYS A 194 1.87 -10.05 13.46
N LEU A 195 2.68 -9.35 12.68
CA LEU A 195 3.01 -9.76 11.30
C LEU A 195 3.76 -11.10 11.27
N ILE A 196 4.68 -11.32 12.23
CA ILE A 196 5.35 -12.62 12.41
C ILE A 196 4.31 -13.72 12.69
N ALA A 197 3.42 -13.50 13.66
CA ALA A 197 2.41 -14.49 14.03
C ALA A 197 1.45 -14.82 12.85
N VAL A 198 1.07 -13.82 12.05
CA VAL A 198 0.25 -14.02 10.85
C VAL A 198 0.99 -14.82 9.79
N CYS A 199 2.30 -14.56 9.59
CA CYS A 199 3.12 -15.33 8.66
C CYS A 199 3.22 -16.80 9.07
N GLU A 200 3.48 -17.08 10.36
CA GLU A 200 3.59 -18.44 10.90
C GLU A 200 2.27 -19.21 10.75
N LYS A 201 1.14 -18.56 11.08
CA LYS A 201 -0.20 -19.16 10.97
C LYS A 201 -0.56 -19.58 9.53
N ASN A 202 -0.15 -18.80 8.53
CA ASN A 202 -0.47 -19.06 7.13
C ASN A 202 0.48 -20.04 6.43
N GLY A 203 1.45 -20.62 7.14
CA GLY A 203 2.30 -21.69 6.61
C GLY A 203 3.08 -21.31 5.35
N HIS A 204 3.46 -20.03 5.24
CA HIS A 204 4.27 -19.48 4.16
C HIS A 204 3.59 -19.50 2.77
N LYS A 205 2.25 -19.45 2.73
CA LYS A 205 1.47 -19.52 1.50
C LYS A 205 0.36 -18.48 1.45
N GLY A 206 -0.04 -18.12 0.23
CA GLY A 206 -1.17 -17.23 -0.02
C GLY A 206 -0.85 -15.74 0.16
N ILE A 207 -1.83 -14.92 -0.22
CA ILE A 207 -1.68 -13.47 -0.33
C ILE A 207 -1.49 -12.77 1.02
N VAL A 208 -2.15 -13.27 2.06
CA VAL A 208 -2.02 -12.77 3.44
C VAL A 208 -0.59 -12.93 3.94
N TYR A 209 0.02 -14.10 3.76
CA TYR A 209 1.42 -14.33 4.11
C TYR A 209 2.35 -13.42 3.31
N ALA A 210 2.16 -13.36 1.99
CA ALA A 210 3.05 -12.60 1.12
C ALA A 210 3.08 -11.11 1.45
N ASN A 211 1.91 -10.53 1.68
CA ASN A 211 1.79 -9.14 2.08
C ASN A 211 2.31 -8.91 3.52
N SER A 212 2.01 -9.81 4.47
CA SER A 212 2.52 -9.69 5.85
C SER A 212 4.04 -9.71 5.91
N LEU A 213 4.69 -10.60 5.13
CA LEU A 213 6.15 -10.72 5.11
C LEU A 213 6.80 -9.48 4.48
N LYS A 214 6.24 -8.95 3.40
CA LYS A 214 6.71 -7.71 2.78
C LYS A 214 6.57 -6.51 3.71
N THR A 215 5.39 -6.34 4.33
CA THR A 215 5.14 -5.26 5.29
C THR A 215 6.05 -5.35 6.51
N LEU A 216 6.27 -6.56 7.04
CA LEU A 216 7.24 -6.81 8.12
C LEU A 216 8.65 -6.35 7.73
N ALA A 217 9.13 -6.76 6.57
CA ALA A 217 10.47 -6.42 6.09
C ALA A 217 10.64 -4.91 5.86
N ASP A 218 9.61 -4.27 5.29
CA ASP A 218 9.58 -2.83 5.02
C ASP A 218 9.64 -2.01 6.32
N ILE A 219 8.76 -2.30 7.29
CA ILE A 219 8.79 -1.67 8.62
C ILE A 219 10.16 -1.86 9.30
N ALA A 220 10.73 -3.06 9.19
CA ALA A 220 12.00 -3.39 9.84
C ALA A 220 13.24 -2.84 9.10
N SER A 221 13.09 -2.37 7.86
CA SER A 221 14.21 -1.87 7.04
C SER A 221 14.89 -0.64 7.65
N GLU A 222 14.13 0.19 8.35
CA GLU A 222 14.60 1.38 9.06
C GLU A 222 15.25 1.06 10.42
N ASN A 223 14.95 -0.11 10.99
CA ASN A 223 15.40 -0.52 12.33
C ASN A 223 15.84 -2.00 12.32
N LYS A 224 16.89 -2.26 11.54
CA LYS A 224 17.43 -3.61 11.32
C LYS A 224 17.86 -4.26 12.65
N SER A 225 17.54 -5.54 12.80
CA SER A 225 17.95 -6.39 13.91
C SER A 225 18.38 -7.77 13.43
N GLU A 226 19.21 -8.45 14.21
CA GLU A 226 19.68 -9.79 13.86
C GLU A 226 18.53 -10.81 13.94
N GLU A 227 17.60 -10.62 14.86
CA GLU A 227 16.41 -11.45 15.05
C GLU A 227 15.51 -11.43 13.81
N ILE A 228 15.19 -10.24 13.29
CA ILE A 228 14.35 -10.10 12.09
C ILE A 228 15.08 -10.62 10.86
N TYR A 229 16.37 -10.33 10.70
CA TYR A 229 17.16 -10.86 9.59
C TYR A 229 17.16 -12.40 9.59
N LYS A 230 17.38 -13.03 10.75
CA LYS A 230 17.33 -14.49 10.90
C LYS A 230 15.96 -15.04 10.54
N TYR A 231 14.88 -14.41 11.01
CA TYR A 231 13.51 -14.80 10.68
C TYR A 231 13.24 -14.75 9.17
N LEU A 232 13.53 -13.63 8.51
CA LEU A 232 13.34 -13.47 7.06
C LEU A 232 14.18 -14.48 6.26
N LYS A 233 15.43 -14.70 6.67
CA LYS A 233 16.32 -15.69 6.05
C LYS A 233 15.80 -17.12 6.26
N GLU A 234 15.19 -17.40 7.41
CA GLU A 234 14.59 -18.70 7.68
C GLU A 234 13.33 -18.94 6.84
N CYS A 235 12.47 -17.92 6.68
CA CYS A 235 11.35 -17.95 5.72
C CYS A 235 11.87 -18.28 4.32
N PHE A 236 12.89 -17.56 3.85
CA PHE A 236 13.53 -17.82 2.56
C PHE A 236 14.03 -19.27 2.48
N ARG A 237 14.73 -19.78 3.50
CA ARG A 237 15.24 -21.16 3.49
C ARG A 237 14.14 -22.22 3.42
N LYS A 238 13.02 -22.02 4.11
CA LYS A 238 11.93 -23.00 4.26
C LYS A 238 10.90 -23.00 3.13
N SER A 239 10.72 -21.90 2.40
CA SER A 239 9.69 -21.79 1.36
C SER A 239 9.99 -22.65 0.12
N ASP A 240 8.99 -23.27 -0.50
CA ASP A 240 9.18 -23.96 -1.78
C ASP A 240 9.38 -22.94 -2.93
N GLU A 241 8.62 -21.85 -2.90
CA GLU A 241 8.62 -20.76 -3.89
C GLU A 241 9.28 -19.52 -3.29
N LYS A 242 10.53 -19.24 -3.68
CA LYS A 242 11.41 -18.28 -2.97
C LYS A 242 11.20 -16.80 -3.30
N VAL A 243 10.37 -16.47 -4.28
CA VAL A 243 10.30 -15.11 -4.85
C VAL A 243 9.85 -14.10 -3.79
N ILE A 244 8.82 -14.42 -3.02
CA ILE A 244 8.25 -13.51 -2.01
C ILE A 244 9.24 -13.28 -0.86
N GLU A 245 9.93 -14.31 -0.41
CA GLU A 245 10.92 -14.22 0.65
C GLU A 245 12.17 -13.47 0.20
N ALA A 246 12.61 -13.67 -1.05
CA ALA A 246 13.68 -12.86 -1.63
C ALA A 246 13.26 -11.39 -1.74
N MET A 247 12.00 -11.11 -2.15
CA MET A 247 11.48 -9.74 -2.16
C MET A 247 11.52 -9.13 -0.77
N ALA A 248 11.11 -9.86 0.27
CA ALA A 248 11.16 -9.40 1.65
C ALA A 248 12.60 -9.14 2.13
N LEU A 249 13.55 -10.04 1.86
CA LEU A 249 14.98 -9.80 2.14
C LEU A 249 15.50 -8.57 1.39
N GLY A 250 15.06 -8.36 0.15
CA GLY A 250 15.39 -7.20 -0.67
C GLY A 250 14.81 -5.89 -0.13
N LEU A 251 13.59 -5.90 0.40
CA LEU A 251 12.95 -4.75 1.05
C LEU A 251 13.64 -4.44 2.38
N TYR A 252 13.97 -5.47 3.16
CA TYR A 252 14.74 -5.32 4.39
C TYR A 252 16.11 -4.68 4.14
N GLY A 253 16.72 -4.95 2.98
CA GLY A 253 17.86 -4.19 2.46
C GLY A 253 19.19 -4.52 3.15
N ASP A 254 19.36 -5.75 3.64
CA ASP A 254 20.62 -6.22 4.23
C ASP A 254 21.41 -7.05 3.21
N GLY A 255 22.58 -6.54 2.80
CA GLY A 255 23.44 -7.15 1.78
C GLY A 255 23.89 -8.58 2.11
N ARG A 256 23.83 -9.01 3.37
CA ARG A 256 24.12 -10.41 3.76
C ARG A 256 23.16 -11.42 3.10
N ALA A 257 21.99 -10.97 2.65
CA ALA A 257 21.04 -11.79 1.91
C ALA A 257 21.50 -12.17 0.50
N VAL A 258 22.43 -11.39 -0.11
CA VAL A 258 22.91 -11.60 -1.48
C VAL A 258 23.40 -13.02 -1.69
N THR A 259 24.27 -13.52 -0.83
CA THR A 259 24.83 -14.88 -0.96
C THR A 259 23.74 -15.95 -0.99
N ALA A 260 22.75 -15.86 -0.08
CA ALA A 260 21.68 -16.86 -0.01
C ALA A 260 20.79 -16.85 -1.26
N ILE A 261 20.45 -15.65 -1.76
CA ILE A 261 19.60 -15.50 -2.95
C ILE A 261 20.35 -15.95 -4.20
N ARG A 262 21.61 -15.51 -4.38
CA ARG A 262 22.46 -15.90 -5.51
C ARG A 262 22.63 -17.40 -5.61
N THR A 263 23.03 -18.07 -4.53
CA THR A 263 23.22 -19.52 -4.53
C THR A 263 21.93 -20.28 -4.86
N TYR A 264 20.76 -19.74 -4.51
CA TYR A 264 19.49 -20.33 -4.96
C TYR A 264 19.30 -20.13 -6.46
N VAL A 265 19.56 -18.95 -7.00
CA VAL A 265 19.46 -18.67 -8.44
C VAL A 265 20.40 -19.58 -9.23
N GLU A 266 21.70 -19.58 -8.94
CA GLU A 266 22.74 -20.42 -9.58
C GLU A 266 22.28 -21.88 -9.71
N ARG A 267 21.73 -22.47 -8.64
CA ARG A 267 21.30 -23.86 -8.63
C ARG A 267 20.02 -24.16 -9.42
N ASN A 268 19.25 -23.13 -9.75
CA ASN A 268 17.92 -23.28 -10.34
C ASN A 268 17.78 -22.57 -11.69
N ILE A 269 18.82 -21.90 -12.21
CA ILE A 269 18.81 -21.20 -13.50
C ILE A 269 18.12 -22.04 -14.59
N PRO A 270 18.47 -23.32 -14.84
CA PRO A 270 17.89 -24.10 -15.94
C PRO A 270 16.36 -24.29 -15.87
N ASN A 271 15.76 -24.09 -14.70
CA ASN A 271 14.32 -24.29 -14.46
C ASN A 271 13.59 -22.96 -14.18
N MET A 272 14.28 -21.81 -14.23
CA MET A 272 13.67 -20.50 -14.02
C MET A 272 13.17 -19.92 -15.33
N ASN A 273 11.95 -19.36 -15.32
CA ASN A 273 11.49 -18.52 -16.41
C ASN A 273 12.05 -17.09 -16.29
N GLU A 274 11.95 -16.32 -17.38
CA GLU A 274 12.51 -14.97 -17.50
C GLU A 274 11.99 -14.03 -16.42
N THR A 275 10.69 -14.11 -16.10
CA THR A 275 10.07 -13.28 -15.07
C THR A 275 10.65 -13.58 -13.69
N LYS A 276 10.74 -14.86 -13.29
CA LYS A 276 11.33 -15.25 -11.99
C LYS A 276 12.80 -14.85 -11.94
N TYR A 277 13.57 -15.09 -13.00
CA TYR A 277 14.98 -14.71 -13.07
C TYR A 277 15.17 -13.20 -12.92
N SER A 278 14.45 -12.40 -13.70
CA SER A 278 14.50 -10.93 -13.63
C SER A 278 14.16 -10.40 -12.23
N MET A 279 13.18 -10.99 -11.55
CA MET A 279 12.86 -10.60 -10.16
C MET A 279 14.04 -10.85 -9.20
N PHE A 280 14.67 -12.02 -9.24
CA PHE A 280 15.83 -12.29 -8.39
C PHE A 280 17.02 -11.41 -8.74
N ARG A 281 17.27 -11.22 -10.04
CA ARG A 281 18.33 -10.36 -10.57
C ARG A 281 18.21 -8.93 -10.04
N ASP A 282 17.01 -8.36 -10.09
CA ASP A 282 16.74 -7.01 -9.58
C ASP A 282 16.94 -6.92 -8.07
N ILE A 283 16.52 -7.94 -7.32
CA ILE A 283 16.72 -8.02 -5.86
C ILE A 283 18.22 -8.08 -5.52
N ILE A 284 18.98 -8.94 -6.19
CA ILE A 284 20.44 -9.08 -5.97
C ILE A 284 21.15 -7.76 -6.28
N THR A 285 20.81 -7.13 -7.42
CA THR A 285 21.40 -5.85 -7.84
C THR A 285 21.09 -4.75 -6.83
N ARG A 286 19.83 -4.65 -6.37
CA ARG A 286 19.42 -3.67 -5.35
C ARG A 286 20.16 -3.84 -4.03
N LEU A 287 20.52 -5.07 -3.67
CA LEU A 287 21.32 -5.37 -2.48
C LEU A 287 22.84 -5.19 -2.69
N GLY A 288 23.27 -4.72 -3.87
CA GLY A 288 24.68 -4.47 -4.18
C GLY A 288 25.44 -5.68 -4.74
N GLY A 289 24.75 -6.75 -5.13
CA GLY A 289 25.37 -7.91 -5.77
C GLY A 289 25.61 -7.71 -7.28
N ILE A 290 26.62 -8.41 -7.81
CA ILE A 290 26.98 -8.42 -9.24
C ILE A 290 26.26 -9.59 -9.92
N VAL A 291 25.55 -9.40 -11.03
CA VAL A 291 24.73 -10.47 -11.68
C VAL A 291 25.22 -10.88 -13.07
N SER A 292 26.32 -10.34 -13.57
CA SER A 292 26.79 -10.59 -14.95
C SER A 292 27.05 -12.07 -15.23
N ASP A 293 27.61 -12.80 -14.27
CA ASP A 293 27.85 -14.23 -14.36
C ASP A 293 26.55 -15.04 -14.44
N LEU A 294 25.54 -14.67 -13.65
CA LEU A 294 24.21 -15.27 -13.70
C LEU A 294 23.50 -14.95 -15.02
N ASP A 295 23.68 -13.72 -15.55
CA ASP A 295 23.08 -13.28 -16.81
C ASP A 295 23.61 -14.13 -17.97
N ASP A 296 24.92 -14.35 -18.04
CA ASP A 296 25.56 -15.20 -19.04
C ASP A 296 25.08 -16.66 -18.96
N GLU A 297 25.01 -17.22 -17.76
CA GLU A 297 24.54 -18.59 -17.54
C GLU A 297 23.05 -18.76 -17.92
N TYR A 298 22.20 -17.81 -17.53
CA TYR A 298 20.78 -17.83 -17.88
C TYR A 298 20.57 -17.80 -19.41
N ILE A 299 21.29 -16.93 -20.12
CA ILE A 299 21.28 -16.85 -21.60
C ILE A 299 21.72 -18.18 -22.22
N SER A 300 22.77 -18.81 -21.69
CA SER A 300 23.27 -20.10 -22.17
C SER A 300 22.27 -21.23 -21.99
N CYS A 301 21.49 -21.24 -20.91
CA CYS A 301 20.54 -22.33 -20.63
C CYS A 301 19.23 -22.24 -21.44
N HIS A 302 18.83 -21.06 -21.94
CA HIS A 302 17.48 -20.84 -22.48
C HIS A 302 17.43 -20.41 -23.96
N ASN A 303 18.58 -20.20 -24.61
CA ASN A 303 18.66 -19.83 -26.03
C ASN A 303 19.01 -21.01 -26.96
N TYR A 304 18.64 -22.23 -26.58
CA TYR A 304 18.71 -23.44 -27.41
C TYR A 304 17.32 -23.99 -27.73
#